data_AF-A0A9E4C648-F1
#
_entry.id   AF-A0A9E4C648-F1
#
_cell.length_a   1.000
_cell.length_b   1.000
_cell.length_c   1.000
_cell.angle_alpha   90.00
_cell.angle_beta   90.00
_cell.angle_gamma   90.00
#
_symmetry.space_group_name_H-M   'P 1'
#
loop_
_entity.id
_entity.type
_entity.pdbx_description
1 polymer ?
#
loop_
_entity_poly.entity_id
_entity_poly.type
_entity_poly.pdbx_seq_one_letter_code
_entity_poly.pdbx_strand_id
1 'polypeptide(L)'
;MAKYDSPVKEWWKDDCLQITVDADHLGGNILGSDLEQIANGQRWHVRIFPPAGESLLPNQTCFFYSQLEFIDSQELLWGVEPEFFEAAWTVLPAGAENLTVGPVTYTYEWRGALWDIWGLSESESTRHTFAEDDVIHLGYRPLDADRPGGGRKHSMYINDGSQSQDVDASQMPDFWALAATETNVENDTWGHIKNSMSQRLK
;
A
#
# COMPACT_ATOMS: atom_id res chain seq x y z
N MET A 1 0.54 22.29 -18.83
CA MET A 1 1.12 21.51 -17.73
C MET A 1 1.10 20.06 -18.17
N ALA A 2 2.26 19.40 -18.18
CA ALA A 2 2.32 18.00 -18.58
C ALA A 2 1.66 17.16 -17.49
N LYS A 3 1.17 15.97 -17.82
CA LYS A 3 0.40 15.08 -16.92
C LYS A 3 1.15 14.68 -15.62
N TYR A 4 2.41 15.10 -15.45
CA TYR A 4 3.35 14.65 -14.41
C TYR A 4 4.17 15.80 -13.78
N ASP A 5 3.59 16.98 -13.59
CA ASP A 5 4.32 18.15 -13.05
C ASP A 5 4.59 18.08 -11.51
N SER A 6 4.45 16.92 -10.85
CA SER A 6 4.78 16.73 -9.42
C SER A 6 5.66 15.49 -9.19
N PRO A 7 6.78 15.60 -8.45
CA PRO A 7 7.64 14.47 -8.05
C PRO A 7 6.91 13.36 -7.27
N VAL A 8 5.82 13.71 -6.58
CA VAL A 8 4.95 12.73 -5.90
C VAL A 8 4.25 11.82 -6.91
N LYS A 9 3.78 12.41 -8.02
CA LYS A 9 3.13 11.69 -9.10
C LYS A 9 4.10 10.75 -9.81
N GLU A 10 5.41 10.96 -9.73
CA GLU A 10 6.42 10.08 -10.32
C GLU A 10 6.78 8.86 -9.46
N TRP A 11 5.86 8.39 -8.60
CA TRP A 11 6.03 7.25 -7.71
C TRP A 11 6.53 5.97 -8.40
N TRP A 12 6.20 5.77 -9.68
CA TRP A 12 6.68 4.62 -10.46
C TRP A 12 8.19 4.67 -10.74
N LYS A 13 8.88 5.75 -10.38
CA LYS A 13 10.35 5.88 -10.47
C LYS A 13 11.07 5.48 -9.18
N ASP A 14 10.32 5.09 -8.16
CA ASP A 14 10.83 4.77 -6.84
C ASP A 14 10.46 3.34 -6.45
N ASP A 15 11.32 2.71 -5.67
CA ASP A 15 11.02 1.42 -5.08
C ASP A 15 9.96 1.62 -4.00
N CYS A 16 8.85 0.90 -4.13
CA CYS A 16 7.72 1.07 -3.24
C CYS A 16 6.88 -0.19 -3.08
N LEU A 17 6.16 -0.27 -1.98
CA LEU A 17 5.11 -1.26 -1.77
C LEU A 17 3.76 -0.63 -2.12
N GLN A 18 3.05 -1.16 -3.10
CA GLN A 18 1.64 -0.84 -3.28
C GLN A 18 0.80 -1.74 -2.38
N ILE A 19 -0.17 -1.14 -1.68
CA ILE A 19 -1.18 -1.81 -0.86
C ILE A 19 -2.54 -1.43 -1.43
N THR A 20 -3.45 -2.38 -1.51
CA THR A 20 -4.81 -2.15 -1.96
C THR A 20 -5.76 -2.97 -1.11
N VAL A 21 -6.78 -2.34 -0.55
CA VAL A 21 -7.67 -2.97 0.41
C VAL A 21 -9.12 -2.66 0.07
N ASP A 22 -9.91 -3.70 -0.09
CA ASP A 22 -11.36 -3.65 0.01
C ASP A 22 -11.74 -4.32 1.33
N ALA A 23 -12.16 -3.49 2.29
CA ALA A 23 -12.32 -3.89 3.69
C ALA A 23 -13.68 -4.53 3.96
N ASP A 24 -14.73 -4.14 3.23
CA ASP A 24 -16.08 -4.69 3.38
C ASP A 24 -16.35 -5.88 2.45
N HIS A 25 -15.38 -6.23 1.60
CA HIS A 25 -15.41 -7.39 0.70
C HIS A 25 -16.51 -7.31 -0.37
N LEU A 26 -17.05 -6.11 -0.64
CA LEU A 26 -18.11 -5.94 -1.62
C LEU A 26 -17.59 -6.03 -3.07
N GLY A 27 -16.29 -5.87 -3.28
CA GLY A 27 -15.66 -5.88 -4.59
C GLY A 27 -16.01 -4.65 -5.43
N GLY A 28 -15.79 -4.77 -6.74
CA GLY A 28 -16.10 -3.72 -7.70
C GLY A 28 -14.91 -2.84 -8.10
N ASN A 29 -15.18 -1.86 -8.96
CA ASN A 29 -14.15 -1.05 -9.58
C ASN A 29 -13.54 -0.07 -8.58
N ILE A 30 -12.20 -0.04 -8.53
CA ILE A 30 -11.39 0.78 -7.62
C ILE A 30 -10.38 1.66 -8.35
N LEU A 31 -10.44 1.72 -9.69
CA LEU A 31 -9.51 2.54 -10.45
C LEU A 31 -9.75 4.04 -10.20
N GLY A 32 -11.00 4.37 -9.83
CA GLY A 32 -11.41 5.70 -9.37
C GLY A 32 -11.81 6.63 -10.48
N SER A 33 -12.72 6.22 -11.38
CA SER A 33 -13.28 7.18 -12.34
C SER A 33 -14.32 8.14 -11.73
N ASP A 34 -14.67 7.93 -10.46
CA ASP A 34 -15.55 8.75 -9.64
C ASP A 34 -15.31 8.43 -8.14
N LEU A 35 -15.87 9.26 -7.25
CA LEU A 35 -15.74 9.08 -5.79
C LEU A 35 -16.44 7.81 -5.26
N GLU A 36 -17.41 7.24 -5.99
CA GLU A 36 -18.09 6.02 -5.55
C GLU A 36 -17.18 4.80 -5.76
N GLN A 37 -16.37 4.79 -6.80
CA GLN A 37 -15.33 3.78 -7.02
C GLN A 37 -14.19 3.85 -6.00
N ILE A 38 -14.02 5.00 -5.34
CA ILE A 38 -13.13 5.14 -4.17
C ILE A 38 -13.66 4.32 -2.99
N ALA A 39 -14.98 4.22 -2.82
CA ALA A 39 -15.57 3.45 -1.73
C ALA A 39 -15.29 1.95 -1.85
N ASN A 40 -15.27 1.40 -3.07
CA ASN A 40 -15.04 -0.04 -3.30
C ASN A 40 -13.63 -0.51 -2.92
N GLY A 41 -12.69 0.39 -2.63
CA GLY A 41 -11.35 -0.01 -2.22
C GLY A 41 -10.33 1.12 -2.14
N GLN A 42 -9.43 0.96 -1.19
CA GLN A 42 -8.43 1.95 -0.81
C GLN A 42 -7.08 1.54 -1.40
N ARG A 43 -6.34 2.47 -2.00
CA ARG A 43 -5.03 2.17 -2.62
C ARG A 43 -3.93 3.11 -2.18
N TRP A 44 -2.85 2.53 -1.71
CA TRP A 44 -1.71 3.23 -1.13
C TRP A 44 -0.41 2.75 -1.76
N HIS A 45 0.59 3.63 -1.70
CA HIS A 45 1.98 3.28 -1.93
C HIS A 45 2.77 3.58 -0.67
N VAL A 46 3.80 2.80 -0.40
CA VAL A 46 4.81 3.03 0.64
C VAL A 46 6.14 3.21 -0.09
N ARG A 47 6.50 4.46 -0.37
CA ARG A 47 7.75 4.86 -1.01
C ARG A 47 8.94 4.79 -0.06
N ILE A 48 10.05 4.22 -0.53
CA ILE A 48 11.30 4.14 0.24
C ILE A 48 12.05 5.47 0.23
N PHE A 49 12.01 6.20 -0.88
CA PHE A 49 12.69 7.48 -1.04
C PHE A 49 11.70 8.57 -1.48
N PRO A 50 10.74 8.93 -0.60
CA PRO A 50 9.77 9.96 -0.93
C PRO A 50 10.46 11.32 -1.20
N PRO A 51 9.98 12.11 -2.16
CA PRO A 51 10.48 13.46 -2.39
C PRO A 51 10.20 14.36 -1.18
N ALA A 52 11.24 15.08 -0.75
CA ALA A 52 11.15 15.99 0.39
C ALA A 52 10.36 17.27 0.05
N GLY A 53 9.61 17.80 1.02
CA GLY A 53 8.96 19.11 0.93
C GLY A 53 7.70 19.18 0.06
N GLU A 54 7.14 18.03 -0.33
CA GLU A 54 5.93 17.95 -1.15
C GLU A 54 4.66 17.97 -0.30
N SER A 55 3.71 18.84 -0.64
CA SER A 55 2.43 18.97 0.09
C SER A 55 1.51 17.76 -0.03
N LEU A 56 1.68 16.96 -1.07
CA LEU A 56 0.94 15.71 -1.28
C LEU A 56 1.50 14.54 -0.47
N LEU A 57 2.57 14.77 0.31
CA LEU A 57 3.19 13.81 1.24
C LEU A 57 3.24 14.43 2.65
N PRO A 58 2.08 14.67 3.29
CA PRO A 58 2.05 15.21 4.66
C PRO A 58 2.88 14.31 5.58
N ASN A 59 3.72 14.91 6.43
CA ASN A 59 4.63 14.20 7.36
C ASN A 59 5.61 13.21 6.71
N GLN A 60 5.95 13.37 5.42
CA GLN A 60 6.72 12.38 4.66
C GLN A 60 6.06 11.00 4.71
N THR A 61 4.73 10.97 4.90
CA THR A 61 3.97 9.75 4.70
C THR A 61 4.31 9.26 3.30
N CYS A 62 4.67 8.00 3.24
CA CYS A 62 5.07 7.30 2.04
C CYS A 62 3.95 7.22 0.97
N PHE A 63 2.85 7.93 1.20
CA PHE A 63 1.51 7.77 0.68
C PHE A 63 1.16 8.81 -0.37
N PHE A 64 0.47 8.37 -1.41
CA PHE A 64 -0.51 9.22 -2.07
C PHE A 64 -1.72 8.34 -2.34
N TYR A 65 -2.91 8.92 -2.27
CA TYR A 65 -4.14 8.22 -2.61
C TYR A 65 -4.06 7.88 -4.09
N SER A 66 -3.82 6.60 -4.39
CA SER A 66 -3.29 6.23 -5.70
C SER A 66 -4.36 6.06 -6.77
N GLN A 67 -5.64 6.20 -6.45
CA GLN A 67 -6.66 6.16 -7.49
C GLN A 67 -6.37 7.26 -8.51
N LEU A 68 -6.25 6.85 -9.78
CA LEU A 68 -5.47 7.58 -10.79
C LEU A 68 -6.00 8.98 -11.05
N GLU A 69 -7.29 9.21 -10.80
CA GLU A 69 -7.95 10.50 -11.00
C GLU A 69 -7.88 11.44 -9.78
N PHE A 70 -7.60 10.90 -8.59
CA PHE A 70 -7.57 11.67 -7.33
C PHE A 70 -6.16 11.75 -6.72
N ILE A 71 -5.15 11.42 -7.52
CA ILE A 71 -3.74 11.37 -7.12
C ILE A 71 -3.20 12.74 -6.62
N ASP A 72 -3.90 13.83 -6.89
CA ASP A 72 -3.59 15.19 -6.43
C ASP A 72 -4.69 15.85 -5.58
N SER A 73 -5.71 15.10 -5.17
CA SER A 73 -6.72 15.63 -4.26
C SER A 73 -6.11 15.85 -2.89
N GLN A 74 -6.00 17.12 -2.51
CA GLN A 74 -5.56 17.50 -1.16
C GLN A 74 -6.63 17.14 -0.12
N GLU A 75 -7.89 17.11 -0.55
CA GLU A 75 -9.03 16.76 0.29
C GLU A 75 -8.92 15.34 0.83
N LEU A 76 -8.39 14.38 0.07
CA LEU A 76 -8.25 12.99 0.52
C LEU A 76 -7.05 12.73 1.43
N LEU A 77 -6.20 13.73 1.69
CA LEU A 77 -5.01 13.57 2.52
C LEU A 77 -5.32 13.32 4.00
N TRP A 78 -6.52 13.67 4.47
CA TRP A 78 -6.92 13.47 5.86
C TRP A 78 -6.75 12.00 6.30
N GLY A 79 -7.01 11.04 5.42
CA GLY A 79 -7.01 9.61 5.74
C GLY A 79 -5.61 9.02 5.97
N VAL A 80 -4.56 9.83 5.77
CA VAL A 80 -3.16 9.44 6.02
C VAL A 80 -2.39 10.37 6.90
N GLU A 81 -3.11 11.21 7.62
CA GLU A 81 -2.48 11.81 8.78
C GLU A 81 -2.00 10.72 9.75
N PRO A 82 -0.91 10.95 10.51
CA PRO A 82 -0.28 9.93 11.34
C PRO A 82 -1.21 9.23 12.34
N GLU A 83 -2.30 9.88 12.76
CA GLU A 83 -3.33 9.24 13.59
C GLU A 83 -4.06 8.08 12.89
N PHE A 84 -4.14 8.08 11.56
CA PHE A 84 -4.85 7.08 10.77
C PHE A 84 -3.91 6.12 10.06
N PHE A 85 -2.73 6.57 9.64
CA PHE A 85 -1.81 5.72 8.88
C PHE A 85 -0.35 5.98 9.23
N GLU A 86 0.39 4.92 9.52
CA GLU A 86 1.83 4.94 9.77
C GLU A 86 2.49 3.83 8.95
N ALA A 87 3.69 4.09 8.44
CA ALA A 87 4.51 3.07 7.82
C ALA A 87 6.00 3.32 8.08
N ALA A 88 6.75 2.23 8.11
CA ALA A 88 8.19 2.21 8.22
C ALA A 88 8.78 1.20 7.23
N TRP A 89 10.03 1.41 6.86
CA TRP A 89 10.75 0.48 6.02
C TRP A 89 12.23 0.40 6.39
N THR A 90 12.84 -0.74 6.07
CA THR A 90 14.29 -0.90 6.14
C THR A 90 14.80 -1.46 4.82
N VAL A 91 15.98 -0.99 4.42
CA VAL A 91 16.69 -1.49 3.23
C VAL A 91 18.05 -2.01 3.67
N LEU A 92 18.35 -3.25 3.29
CA LEU A 92 19.63 -3.90 3.55
C LEU A 92 20.31 -4.27 2.22
N PRO A 93 21.64 -4.07 2.11
CA PRO A 93 22.51 -3.41 3.09
C PRO A 93 22.22 -1.91 3.24
N ALA A 94 22.62 -1.32 4.37
CA ALA A 94 22.46 0.11 4.60
C ALA A 94 23.15 0.92 3.49
N GLY A 95 22.46 1.93 2.96
CA GLY A 95 22.94 2.73 1.83
C GLY A 95 22.67 2.11 0.45
N ALA A 96 21.93 1.01 0.37
CA ALA A 96 21.37 0.57 -0.89
C ALA A 96 20.34 1.60 -1.40
N GLU A 97 20.56 2.06 -2.62
CA GLU A 97 19.71 2.97 -3.40
C GLU A 97 19.20 2.27 -4.67
N ASN A 98 18.39 2.95 -5.46
CA ASN A 98 17.97 2.47 -6.79
C ASN A 98 19.18 1.97 -7.60
N LEU A 99 19.05 0.84 -8.30
CA LEU A 99 20.11 0.21 -9.10
C LEU A 99 21.26 -0.41 -8.30
N THR A 100 21.13 -0.55 -6.98
CA THR A 100 22.14 -1.26 -6.17
C THR A 100 22.27 -2.70 -6.66
N VAL A 101 23.46 -3.05 -7.16
CA VAL A 101 23.73 -4.40 -7.69
C VAL A 101 24.04 -5.36 -6.55
N GLY A 102 23.32 -6.47 -6.49
CA GLY A 102 23.50 -7.52 -5.49
C GLY A 102 22.19 -7.86 -4.76
N PRO A 103 22.24 -8.73 -3.74
CA PRO A 103 21.04 -9.03 -2.95
C PRO A 103 20.66 -7.80 -2.11
N VAL A 104 19.55 -7.16 -2.47
CA VAL A 104 18.90 -6.11 -1.68
C VAL A 104 17.67 -6.71 -1.00
N THR A 105 17.49 -6.41 0.30
CA THR A 105 16.31 -6.82 1.05
C THR A 105 15.54 -5.59 1.51
N TYR A 106 14.25 -5.59 1.20
CA TYR A 106 13.31 -4.56 1.61
C TYR A 106 12.37 -5.15 2.67
N THR A 107 12.19 -4.44 3.78
CA THR A 107 11.15 -4.76 4.77
C THR A 107 10.23 -3.55 4.88
N TYR A 108 8.93 -3.80 4.90
CA TYR A 108 7.90 -2.77 5.08
C TYR A 108 7.01 -3.17 6.26
N GLU A 109 6.68 -2.20 7.09
CA GLU A 109 5.70 -2.32 8.17
C GLU A 109 4.72 -1.17 8.04
N TRP A 110 3.43 -1.41 8.22
CA TRP A 110 2.41 -0.37 8.15
C TRP A 110 1.26 -0.68 9.11
N ARG A 111 0.62 0.39 9.59
CA ARG A 111 -0.58 0.37 10.43
C ARG A 111 -1.54 1.39 9.84
N GLY A 112 -2.78 0.99 9.60
CA GLY A 112 -3.77 1.86 8.96
C GLY A 112 -5.18 1.69 9.51
N ALA A 113 -5.92 2.78 9.49
CA ALA A 113 -7.37 2.79 9.46
C ALA A 113 -7.88 2.23 8.14
N LEU A 114 -8.87 1.33 8.20
CA LEU A 114 -9.61 0.89 7.02
C LEU A 114 -11.02 1.46 7.05
N TRP A 115 -11.60 1.70 5.88
CA TRP A 115 -12.89 2.34 5.70
C TRP A 115 -13.76 1.52 4.74
N ASP A 116 -15.02 1.29 5.11
CA ASP A 116 -16.04 0.70 4.21
C ASP A 116 -16.49 1.73 3.17
N ILE A 117 -16.56 2.99 3.60
CA ILE A 117 -16.87 4.13 2.73
C ILE A 117 -15.82 5.20 2.99
N TRP A 118 -15.07 5.59 1.96
CA TRP A 118 -14.08 6.67 2.04
C TRP A 118 -14.65 7.95 1.42
N GLY A 119 -14.93 8.95 2.25
CA GLY A 119 -15.41 10.28 1.84
C GLY A 119 -14.31 11.35 1.77
N LEU A 120 -14.71 12.60 1.53
CA LEU A 120 -13.76 13.73 1.46
C LEU A 120 -13.30 14.22 2.84
N SER A 121 -13.84 13.65 3.91
CA SER A 121 -13.44 13.90 5.30
C SER A 121 -13.68 12.65 6.16
N GLU A 122 -13.08 12.61 7.36
CA GLU A 122 -13.35 11.57 8.34
C GLU A 122 -14.86 11.47 8.66
N SER A 123 -15.54 12.61 8.82
CA SER A 123 -16.98 12.64 9.15
C SER A 123 -17.90 12.17 8.03
N GLU A 124 -17.42 12.18 6.78
CA GLU A 124 -18.13 11.65 5.62
C GLU A 124 -17.79 10.18 5.35
N SER A 125 -16.88 9.60 6.14
CA SER A 125 -16.37 8.24 5.96
C SER A 125 -16.98 7.29 6.98
N THR A 126 -17.06 6.01 6.61
CA THR A 126 -17.50 4.93 7.50
C THR A 126 -16.31 4.04 7.82
N ARG A 127 -15.90 4.03 9.09
CA ARG A 127 -14.77 3.25 9.57
C ARG A 127 -15.11 1.76 9.54
N HIS A 128 -14.27 0.96 8.89
CA HIS A 128 -14.38 -0.49 8.96
C HIS A 128 -14.09 -0.96 10.39
N THR A 129 -14.97 -1.78 10.93
CA THR A 129 -14.80 -2.39 12.26
C THR A 129 -14.71 -3.90 12.07
N PHE A 130 -13.48 -4.42 12.14
CA PHE A 130 -13.24 -5.85 12.05
C PHE A 130 -14.04 -6.62 13.10
N ALA A 131 -14.82 -7.58 12.63
CA ALA A 131 -15.35 -8.68 13.41
C ALA A 131 -14.44 -9.91 13.29
N GLU A 132 -14.63 -10.84 14.23
CA GLU A 132 -14.01 -12.16 14.12
C GLU A 132 -14.54 -12.85 12.86
N ASP A 133 -13.63 -13.44 12.10
CA ASP A 133 -13.91 -14.15 10.85
C ASP A 133 -14.34 -13.28 9.67
N ASP A 134 -14.13 -11.97 9.74
CA ASP A 134 -14.25 -11.11 8.57
C ASP A 134 -13.25 -11.52 7.49
N VAL A 135 -13.72 -11.45 6.24
CA VAL A 135 -12.87 -11.61 5.07
C VAL A 135 -12.67 -10.23 4.48
N ILE A 136 -11.42 -9.90 4.16
CA ILE A 136 -11.08 -8.70 3.40
C ILE A 136 -10.40 -9.08 2.11
N HIS A 137 -10.55 -8.23 1.11
CA HIS A 137 -9.76 -8.26 -0.11
C HIS A 137 -8.48 -7.43 0.11
N LEU A 138 -7.31 -8.05 0.05
CA LEU A 138 -6.03 -7.35 0.23
C LEU A 138 -5.07 -7.70 -0.91
N GLY A 139 -4.84 -6.72 -1.78
CA GLY A 139 -3.75 -6.73 -2.73
C GLY A 139 -2.49 -6.09 -2.14
N TYR A 140 -1.35 -6.77 -2.25
CA TYR A 140 -0.06 -6.12 -2.03
C TYR A 140 0.86 -6.42 -3.21
N ARG A 141 1.73 -5.46 -3.53
CA ARG A 141 2.66 -5.56 -4.67
C ARG A 141 3.91 -4.73 -4.43
N PRO A 142 5.08 -5.35 -4.26
CA PRO A 142 6.33 -4.64 -4.36
C PRO A 142 6.60 -4.22 -5.81
N LEU A 143 7.07 -2.99 -5.95
CA LEU A 143 7.41 -2.33 -7.19
C LEU A 143 8.89 -1.96 -7.15
N ASP A 144 9.58 -2.35 -8.20
CA ASP A 144 10.99 -2.05 -8.40
C ASP A 144 11.15 -1.18 -9.66
N ALA A 145 11.85 -0.05 -9.45
CA ALA A 145 12.12 1.00 -10.43
C ALA A 145 13.61 1.05 -10.86
N ASP A 146 14.22 -0.09 -11.11
CA ASP A 146 15.63 -0.25 -11.47
C ASP A 146 16.06 0.20 -12.89
N ARG A 147 15.58 1.31 -13.47
CA ARG A 147 16.19 1.84 -14.71
C ARG A 147 16.39 3.35 -14.77
N PRO A 148 17.60 3.85 -15.05
CA PRO A 148 17.81 5.23 -15.48
C PRO A 148 16.95 5.54 -16.72
N GLY A 149 15.98 6.43 -16.56
CA GLY A 149 15.10 6.86 -17.65
C GLY A 149 13.96 5.90 -18.03
N GLY A 150 13.71 4.83 -17.25
CA GLY A 150 12.55 3.95 -17.46
C GLY A 150 11.89 3.59 -16.14
N GLY A 151 10.63 3.99 -15.95
CA GLY A 151 9.87 3.67 -14.74
C GLY A 151 9.61 2.17 -14.53
N ARG A 152 8.94 1.86 -13.42
CA ARG A 152 8.40 0.57 -12.95
C ARG A 152 8.52 -0.57 -13.97
N LYS A 153 9.39 -1.55 -13.67
CA LYS A 153 9.60 -2.71 -14.54
C LYS A 153 9.13 -4.03 -13.93
N HIS A 154 9.30 -4.20 -12.63
CA HIS A 154 8.90 -5.43 -11.96
C HIS A 154 7.68 -5.19 -11.09
N SER A 155 6.71 -6.08 -11.25
CA SER A 155 5.47 -6.10 -10.50
C SER A 155 5.30 -7.52 -10.01
N MET A 156 5.47 -7.71 -8.72
CA MET A 156 5.33 -9.01 -8.11
C MET A 156 3.98 -9.07 -7.41
N TYR A 157 3.19 -10.06 -7.77
CA TYR A 157 1.93 -10.39 -7.10
C TYR A 157 2.21 -11.64 -6.28
N ILE A 158 1.68 -11.72 -5.07
CA ILE A 158 1.75 -12.97 -4.32
C ILE A 158 0.44 -13.71 -4.49
N ASN A 159 0.51 -15.04 -4.40
CA ASN A 159 -0.58 -15.95 -4.69
C ASN A 159 -1.15 -15.69 -6.10
N ASP A 160 -2.42 -15.99 -6.32
CA ASP A 160 -3.13 -15.81 -7.60
C ASP A 160 -3.45 -14.34 -7.92
N GLY A 161 -2.74 -13.38 -7.30
CA GLY A 161 -2.89 -11.95 -7.57
C GLY A 161 -2.46 -11.57 -8.98
N SER A 162 -3.04 -10.50 -9.51
CA SER A 162 -2.77 -10.04 -10.88
C SER A 162 -2.91 -8.53 -11.00
N GLN A 163 -2.57 -7.96 -12.16
CA GLN A 163 -2.78 -6.54 -12.41
C GLN A 163 -4.25 -6.12 -12.30
N SER A 164 -5.19 -7.04 -12.55
CA SER A 164 -6.62 -6.77 -12.45
C SER A 164 -7.04 -6.37 -11.04
N GLN A 165 -6.31 -6.80 -10.01
CA GLN A 165 -6.55 -6.43 -8.61
C GLN A 165 -6.39 -4.93 -8.34
N ASP A 166 -5.72 -4.18 -9.22
CA ASP A 166 -5.58 -2.72 -9.09
C ASP A 166 -6.78 -1.95 -9.66
N VAL A 167 -7.64 -2.65 -10.40
CA VAL A 167 -8.75 -2.08 -11.16
C VAL A 167 -10.06 -2.53 -10.55
N ASP A 168 -10.14 -3.78 -10.08
CA ASP A 168 -11.33 -4.40 -9.53
C ASP A 168 -10.98 -5.16 -8.25
N ALA A 169 -11.58 -4.74 -7.14
CA ALA A 169 -11.40 -5.37 -5.83
C ALA A 169 -11.82 -6.84 -5.82
N SER A 170 -12.77 -7.23 -6.68
CA SER A 170 -13.19 -8.63 -6.85
C SER A 170 -12.10 -9.54 -7.43
N GLN A 171 -10.95 -8.98 -7.79
CA GLN A 171 -9.78 -9.69 -8.30
C GLN A 171 -8.64 -9.74 -7.29
N MET A 172 -8.84 -9.24 -6.08
CA MET A 172 -7.87 -9.32 -4.99
C MET A 172 -7.94 -10.68 -4.29
N PRO A 173 -6.83 -11.16 -3.71
CA PRO A 173 -6.87 -12.33 -2.86
C PRO A 173 -7.62 -12.06 -1.55
N ASP A 174 -8.31 -13.09 -1.07
CA ASP A 174 -9.01 -13.08 0.22
C ASP A 174 -8.02 -13.27 1.38
N PHE A 175 -8.24 -12.48 2.44
CA PHE A 175 -7.57 -12.62 3.72
C PHE A 175 -8.60 -12.74 4.83
N TRP A 176 -8.39 -13.71 5.71
CA TRP A 176 -9.23 -13.93 6.88
C TRP A 176 -8.67 -13.13 8.06
N ALA A 177 -9.49 -12.26 8.64
CA ALA A 177 -9.16 -11.51 9.84
C ALA A 177 -9.20 -12.44 11.06
N LEU A 178 -8.04 -12.64 11.68
CA LEU A 178 -7.94 -13.42 12.91
C LEU A 178 -7.97 -12.47 14.11
N ALA A 179 -8.82 -12.76 15.08
CA ALA A 179 -8.82 -12.05 16.35
C ALA A 179 -7.42 -12.13 17.00
N ALA A 180 -6.82 -10.97 17.25
CA ALA A 180 -5.55 -10.86 17.95
C ALA A 180 -5.81 -10.31 19.35
N THR A 181 -5.41 -11.04 20.39
CA THR A 181 -5.50 -10.59 21.79
C THR A 181 -4.36 -9.65 22.17
N GLU A 182 -3.30 -9.61 21.37
CA GLU A 182 -2.11 -8.76 21.50
C GLU A 182 -1.65 -8.32 20.10
N THR A 183 -0.94 -7.20 19.99
CA THR A 183 -0.28 -6.81 18.74
C THR A 183 0.80 -7.85 18.40
N ASN A 184 0.48 -8.81 17.53
CA ASN A 184 1.40 -9.85 17.06
C ASN A 184 2.43 -9.33 16.03
N VAL A 185 2.88 -8.09 16.18
CA VAL A 185 4.08 -7.61 15.50
C VAL A 185 5.22 -7.89 16.46
N GLU A 186 5.72 -9.12 16.46
CA GLU A 186 6.97 -9.40 17.19
C GLU A 186 8.04 -8.44 16.64
N ASN A 187 8.79 -7.78 17.53
CA ASN A 187 9.95 -6.94 17.17
C ASN A 187 10.97 -7.66 16.26
N ASP A 188 10.88 -9.00 16.16
CA ASP A 188 11.72 -9.89 15.38
C ASP A 188 10.90 -10.68 14.32
N THR A 189 9.91 -10.07 13.66
CA THR A 189 9.02 -10.65 12.60
C THR A 189 9.74 -11.58 11.61
N TRP A 190 11.03 -11.36 11.35
CA TRP A 190 11.87 -12.23 10.53
C TRP A 190 12.16 -13.64 11.12
N GLY A 191 12.21 -13.79 12.44
CA GLY A 191 12.55 -15.05 13.12
C GLY A 191 11.46 -16.11 12.98
N HIS A 192 10.19 -15.72 13.17
CA HIS A 192 9.05 -16.63 13.06
C HIS A 192 8.80 -17.10 11.62
N ILE A 193 8.89 -16.20 10.63
CA ILE A 193 8.72 -16.54 9.20
C ILE A 193 9.84 -17.50 8.75
N LYS A 194 11.11 -17.25 9.13
CA LYS A 194 12.23 -18.15 8.82
C LYS A 194 12.08 -19.51 9.49
N ASN A 195 11.62 -19.57 10.74
CA ASN A 195 11.38 -20.83 11.44
C ASN A 195 10.25 -21.64 10.78
N SER A 196 9.13 -21.00 10.44
CA SER A 196 8.00 -21.64 9.76
C SER A 196 8.39 -22.18 8.37
N MET A 197 9.11 -21.39 7.57
CA MET A 197 9.60 -21.83 6.26
C MET A 197 10.62 -22.97 6.36
N SER A 198 11.53 -22.92 7.34
CA SER A 198 12.54 -23.98 7.56
C SER A 198 11.94 -25.30 8.04
N GLN A 199 10.77 -25.26 8.69
CA GLN A 199 10.01 -26.45 9.06
C GLN A 199 9.22 -27.03 7.89
N ARG A 200 8.74 -26.20 6.96
CA ARG A 200 8.01 -26.63 5.74
C ARG A 200 8.90 -27.19 4.64
N LEU A 201 10.20 -26.89 4.66
CA LEU A 201 11.18 -27.35 3.67
C LEU A 201 11.95 -28.62 4.12
N LYS A 202 11.44 -29.34 5.13
CA LYS A 202 11.88 -30.69 5.52
C LYS A 202 10.85 -31.71 5.06
#